data_AF-A0A455UM76-F1
#
_entry.id   AF-A0A455UM76-F1
#
_cell.length_a   1.000
_cell.length_b   1.000
_cell.length_c   1.000
_cell.angle_alpha   90.00
_cell.angle_beta   90.00
_cell.angle_gamma   90.00
#
_symmetry.space_group_name_H-M   'P 1'
#
loop_
_entity.id
_entity.type
_entity.pdbx_description
1 polymer ?
#
loop_
_entity_poly.entity_id
_entity_poly.type
_entity_poly.pdbx_seq_one_letter_code
_entity_poly.pdbx_strand_id
1 'polypeptide(L)'
;MALGGAQAHYGITPDLTCLGKIVGGGMPVGAFGGKKEIMQNISPLGPVYQAGTLSGNPLAMAAGVALLTKLKVPGFHDALTQRVNTLCSGLQERANAARVPMITQSAGGMFGLFFTLSKPCG
;
A
#
# COMPACT_ATOMS: atom_id res chain seq x y z
N MET A 1 4.45 4.28 -6.46
CA MET A 1 4.83 2.98 -5.85
C MET A 1 4.23 1.89 -6.69
N ALA A 2 5.02 0.87 -7.05
CA ALA A 2 4.68 -0.15 -8.03
C ALA A 2 3.62 -1.15 -7.55
N LEU A 3 3.13 -2.01 -8.47
CA LEU A 3 2.17 -3.08 -8.19
C LEU A 3 2.66 -4.03 -7.08
N GLY A 4 3.97 -4.31 -7.03
CA GLY A 4 4.60 -5.14 -5.99
C GLY A 4 4.87 -4.42 -4.66
N GLY A 5 4.30 -3.24 -4.45
CA GLY A 5 4.44 -2.47 -3.21
C GLY A 5 5.88 -2.09 -2.89
N ALA A 6 6.18 -1.99 -1.58
CA ALA A 6 7.50 -1.64 -1.08
C ALA A 6 8.55 -2.72 -1.39
N GLN A 7 8.16 -4.00 -1.48
CA GLN A 7 9.07 -5.12 -1.76
C GLN A 7 9.72 -4.96 -3.13
N ALA A 8 8.91 -4.70 -4.17
CA ALA A 8 9.42 -4.46 -5.51
C ALA A 8 10.21 -3.14 -5.59
N HIS A 9 9.84 -2.13 -4.79
CA HIS A 9 10.52 -0.84 -4.80
C HIS A 9 11.90 -0.87 -4.16
N TYR A 10 12.06 -1.60 -3.05
CA TYR A 10 13.31 -1.70 -2.30
C TYR A 10 14.11 -2.97 -2.60
N GLY A 11 13.61 -3.86 -3.47
CA GLY A 11 14.28 -5.12 -3.81
C GLY A 11 14.32 -6.13 -2.65
N ILE A 12 13.34 -6.07 -1.74
CA ILE A 12 13.29 -6.91 -0.53
C ILE A 12 12.36 -8.10 -0.79
N THR A 13 12.83 -9.31 -0.49
CA THR A 13 12.01 -10.53 -0.52
C THR A 13 11.73 -11.00 0.91
N PRO A 14 10.52 -10.80 1.44
CA PRO A 14 10.18 -11.21 2.79
C PRO A 14 9.77 -12.69 2.86
N ASP A 15 9.91 -13.27 4.04
CA ASP A 15 9.38 -14.61 4.34
C ASP A 15 7.86 -14.62 4.35
N LEU A 16 7.25 -13.56 4.88
CA LEU A 16 5.81 -13.36 4.98
C LEU A 16 5.45 -11.91 4.68
N THR A 17 4.34 -11.72 3.98
CA THR A 17 3.73 -10.44 3.62
C THR A 17 2.32 -10.39 4.16
N CYS A 18 1.98 -9.31 4.85
CA CYS A 18 0.61 -9.03 5.26
C CYS A 18 0.09 -7.80 4.49
N LEU A 19 -1.10 -7.95 3.92
CA LEU A 19 -1.83 -6.94 3.16
C LEU A 19 -3.17 -6.67 3.83
N GLY A 20 -3.62 -5.43 3.75
CA GLY A 20 -4.90 -5.00 4.28
C GLY A 20 -5.35 -3.70 3.62
N LYS A 21 -6.21 -2.95 4.29
CA LYS A 21 -6.75 -1.67 3.82
C LYS A 21 -7.40 -1.82 2.43
N ILE A 22 -6.80 -1.22 1.40
CA ILE A 22 -7.39 -1.16 0.07
C ILE A 22 -7.48 -2.53 -0.59
N VAL A 23 -6.73 -3.55 -0.15
CA VAL A 23 -6.68 -4.87 -0.82
C VAL A 23 -8.07 -5.52 -1.00
N GLY A 24 -9.05 -5.16 -0.17
CA GLY A 24 -10.45 -5.59 -0.29
C GLY A 24 -11.35 -4.73 -1.16
N GLY A 25 -10.81 -3.76 -1.90
CA GLY A 25 -11.61 -2.86 -2.73
C GLY A 25 -12.61 -2.00 -1.94
N GLY A 26 -12.28 -1.67 -0.67
CA GLY A 26 -13.18 -0.96 0.25
C GLY A 26 -13.99 -1.87 1.18
N MET A 27 -13.96 -3.18 0.97
CA MET A 27 -14.55 -4.17 1.88
C MET A 27 -13.54 -4.60 2.96
N PRO A 28 -14.02 -5.02 4.16
CA PRO A 28 -13.16 -5.54 5.20
C PRO A 28 -12.51 -6.85 4.75
N VAL A 29 -11.22 -6.78 4.41
CA VAL A 29 -10.42 -7.97 4.12
C VAL A 29 -8.95 -7.72 4.48
N GLY A 30 -8.30 -8.77 4.96
CA GLY A 30 -6.86 -8.88 5.04
C GLY A 30 -6.40 -10.07 4.20
N ALA A 31 -5.18 -10.01 3.70
CA ALA A 31 -4.53 -11.12 3.04
C ALA A 31 -3.12 -11.28 3.61
N PHE A 32 -2.64 -12.51 3.69
CA PHE A 32 -1.25 -12.77 4.00
C PHE A 32 -0.73 -13.87 3.08
N GLY A 33 0.55 -13.83 2.77
CA GLY A 33 1.19 -14.75 1.84
C GLY A 33 2.70 -14.66 1.97
N GLY A 34 3.43 -15.66 1.50
CA GLY A 34 4.87 -15.69 1.69
C GLY A 34 5.51 -16.90 1.05
N LYS A 35 6.66 -17.31 1.58
CA LYS A 35 7.37 -18.51 1.13
C LYS A 35 6.46 -19.74 1.18
N LYS A 36 6.59 -20.58 0.16
CA LYS A 36 5.79 -21.81 0.00
C LYS A 36 5.88 -22.72 1.23
N GLU A 37 7.09 -22.92 1.75
CA GLU A 37 7.36 -23.75 2.95
C GLU A 37 6.59 -23.26 4.19
N ILE A 38 6.34 -21.95 4.30
CA ILE A 38 5.55 -21.37 5.39
C ILE A 38 4.06 -21.57 5.12
N MET A 39 3.60 -21.26 3.90
CA MET A 39 2.18 -21.38 3.51
C MET A 39 1.67 -22.82 3.52
N GLN A 40 2.54 -23.81 3.34
CA GLN A 40 2.20 -25.22 3.46
C GLN A 40 1.85 -25.65 4.89
N ASN A 41 2.15 -24.84 5.91
CA ASN A 41 1.71 -25.13 7.29
C ASN A 41 0.23 -24.80 7.53
N ILE A 42 -0.43 -24.09 6.61
CA ILE A 42 -1.83 -23.68 6.75
C ILE A 42 -2.76 -24.84 6.36
N SER A 43 -3.79 -25.08 7.16
CA SER A 43 -4.85 -26.04 6.87
C SER A 43 -5.49 -25.78 5.50
N PRO A 44 -5.77 -26.82 4.69
CA PRO A 44 -5.72 -28.24 5.02
C PRO A 44 -4.35 -28.91 4.81
N LEU A 45 -3.35 -28.18 4.31
CA LEU A 45 -2.03 -28.76 3.98
C LEU A 45 -1.13 -28.97 5.19
N GLY A 46 -1.36 -28.20 6.26
CA GLY A 46 -0.59 -28.29 7.49
C GLY A 46 -1.43 -28.07 8.74
N PRO A 47 -0.79 -28.08 9.92
CA PRO A 47 -1.47 -28.15 11.20
C PRO A 47 -2.07 -26.81 11.67
N VAL A 48 -1.73 -25.69 11.02
CA VAL A 48 -2.18 -24.36 11.43
C VAL A 48 -3.57 -24.10 10.91
N TYR A 49 -4.57 -24.13 11.80
CA TYR A 49 -5.94 -23.79 11.46
C TYR A 49 -6.07 -22.28 11.18
N GLN A 50 -6.51 -21.96 9.96
CA GLN A 50 -6.86 -20.60 9.57
C GLN A 50 -8.27 -20.61 9.00
N ALA A 51 -9.20 -19.99 9.71
CA ALA A 51 -10.57 -19.80 9.26
C ALA A 51 -11.14 -18.51 9.84
N GLY A 52 -12.25 -18.08 9.26
CA GLY A 52 -13.04 -16.97 9.77
C GLY A 52 -14.34 -16.90 8.99
N THR A 53 -15.44 -16.57 9.67
CA THR A 53 -16.79 -16.57 9.08
C THR A 53 -16.91 -15.73 7.81
N LEU A 54 -16.15 -14.64 7.73
CA LEU A 54 -16.14 -13.72 6.59
C LEU A 54 -14.86 -13.83 5.74
N SER A 55 -13.97 -14.77 6.07
CA SER A 55 -12.74 -15.01 5.31
C SER A 55 -13.11 -15.50 3.92
N GLY A 56 -12.66 -14.76 2.89
CA GLY A 56 -12.95 -15.10 1.51
C GLY A 56 -14.40 -14.86 1.09
N ASN A 57 -15.16 -14.01 1.80
CA ASN A 57 -16.56 -13.75 1.40
C ASN A 57 -16.63 -13.25 -0.06
N PRO A 58 -17.61 -13.71 -0.87
CA PRO A 58 -17.63 -13.46 -2.32
C PRO A 58 -17.64 -11.97 -2.68
N LEU A 59 -18.26 -11.13 -1.87
CA LEU A 59 -18.34 -9.69 -2.11
C LEU A 59 -16.97 -9.02 -1.97
N ALA A 60 -16.24 -9.31 -0.89
CA ALA A 60 -14.88 -8.80 -0.69
C ALA A 60 -13.90 -9.35 -1.74
N MET A 61 -14.07 -10.60 -2.17
CA MET A 61 -13.24 -11.19 -3.23
C MET A 61 -13.50 -10.52 -4.58
N ALA A 62 -14.77 -10.29 -4.95
CA ALA A 62 -15.12 -9.58 -6.18
C ALA A 62 -14.59 -8.14 -6.18
N ALA A 63 -14.76 -7.41 -5.08
CA ALA A 63 -14.25 -6.05 -4.92
C ALA A 63 -12.71 -5.99 -4.99
N GLY A 64 -12.02 -6.90 -4.31
CA GLY A 64 -10.57 -7.02 -4.35
C GLY A 64 -10.02 -7.34 -5.75
N VAL A 65 -10.63 -8.31 -6.45
CA VAL A 65 -10.22 -8.67 -7.82
C VAL A 65 -10.44 -7.50 -8.79
N ALA A 66 -11.59 -6.82 -8.69
CA ALA A 66 -11.87 -5.64 -9.50
C ALA A 66 -10.83 -4.53 -9.25
N LEU A 67 -10.51 -4.25 -7.99
CA LEU A 67 -9.47 -3.27 -7.65
C LEU A 67 -8.10 -3.68 -8.23
N LEU A 68 -7.63 -4.91 -7.97
CA LEU A 68 -6.33 -5.37 -8.44
C LEU A 68 -6.22 -5.32 -9.96
N THR A 69 -7.32 -5.59 -10.66
CA THR A 69 -7.40 -5.46 -12.13
C THR A 69 -7.21 -4.02 -12.58
N LYS A 70 -7.83 -3.05 -11.88
CA LYS A 70 -7.64 -1.62 -12.16
C LYS A 70 -6.23 -1.13 -11.83
N LEU A 71 -5.63 -1.63 -10.75
CA LEU A 71 -4.24 -1.28 -10.37
C LEU A 71 -3.20 -1.80 -11.37
N LYS A 72 -3.49 -2.91 -12.07
CA LYS A 72 -2.62 -3.49 -13.10
C LYS A 72 -2.57 -2.68 -14.40
N VAL A 73 -3.44 -1.68 -14.58
CA VAL A 73 -3.43 -0.85 -15.79
C VAL A 73 -2.07 -0.16 -15.93
N PRO A 74 -1.37 -0.29 -17.08
CA PRO A 74 -0.08 0.35 -17.30
C PRO A 74 -0.15 1.86 -17.04
N GLY A 75 0.88 2.40 -16.38
CA GLY A 75 0.96 3.83 -16.04
C GLY A 75 0.05 4.29 -14.90
N PHE A 76 -0.79 3.43 -14.31
CA PHE A 76 -1.65 3.80 -13.18
C PHE A 76 -0.82 4.36 -12.01
N HIS A 77 0.22 3.64 -11.61
CA HIS A 77 1.07 4.00 -10.49
C HIS A 77 1.95 5.23 -10.78
N ASP A 78 2.32 5.45 -12.04
CA ASP A 78 3.10 6.61 -12.47
C ASP A 78 2.22 7.87 -12.44
N ALA A 79 1.01 7.79 -12.99
CA ALA A 79 0.03 8.88 -12.94
C ALA A 79 -0.33 9.24 -11.50
N LEU A 80 -0.50 8.26 -10.62
CA LEU A 80 -0.74 8.50 -9.20
C LEU A 80 0.45 9.21 -8.53
N THR A 81 1.67 8.77 -8.82
CA THR A 81 2.89 9.38 -8.27
C THR A 81 3.05 10.82 -8.78
N GLN A 82 2.77 11.08 -10.07
CA GLN A 82 2.82 12.42 -10.65
C GLN A 82 1.84 13.37 -9.93
N ARG A 83 0.59 12.94 -9.71
CA ARG A 83 -0.42 13.76 -9.01
C ARG A 83 0.01 14.10 -7.58
N VAL A 84 0.54 13.11 -6.86
CA VAL A 84 1.03 13.33 -5.50
C VAL A 84 2.21 14.30 -5.49
N ASN A 85 3.15 14.17 -6.43
CA ASN A 85 4.27 15.10 -6.55
C ASN A 85 3.79 16.52 -6.85
N THR A 86 2.85 16.71 -7.78
CA THR A 86 2.25 18.01 -8.06
C THR A 86 1.63 18.64 -6.80
N LEU A 87 0.87 17.85 -6.04
CA LEU A 87 0.24 18.30 -4.79
C LEU A 87 1.29 18.69 -3.74
N CYS A 88 2.26 17.81 -3.48
CA CYS A 88 3.29 18.03 -2.45
C CYS A 88 4.19 19.23 -2.78
N SER A 89 4.60 19.40 -4.04
CA SER A 89 5.38 20.55 -4.48
C SER A 89 4.59 21.86 -4.33
N GLY A 90 3.34 21.88 -4.79
CA GLY A 90 2.49 23.07 -4.67
C GLY A 90 2.23 23.48 -3.21
N LEU A 91 2.01 22.50 -2.32
CA LEU A 91 1.87 22.77 -0.89
C LEU A 91 3.16 23.31 -0.28
N GLN A 92 4.31 22.74 -0.62
CA GLN A 92 5.61 23.20 -0.11
C GLN A 92 5.92 24.63 -0.57
N GLU A 93 5.69 24.96 -1.84
CA GLU A 93 5.89 26.31 -2.39
C GLU A 93 5.04 27.35 -1.65
N ARG A 94 3.76 27.03 -1.38
CA ARG A 94 2.85 27.93 -0.66
C ARG A 94 3.24 28.11 0.80
N ALA A 95 3.66 27.04 1.48
CA ALA A 95 4.15 27.14 2.85
C ALA A 95 5.42 28.00 2.94
N ASN A 96 6.36 27.82 2.02
CA ASN A 96 7.58 28.64 1.95
C ASN A 96 7.25 30.13 1.74
N ALA A 97 6.34 30.43 0.82
CA ALA A 97 5.90 31.80 0.56
C ALA A 97 5.21 32.44 1.78
N ALA A 98 4.44 31.64 2.53
CA ALA A 98 3.78 32.06 3.76
C ALA A 98 4.68 32.01 5.00
N ARG A 99 5.95 31.60 4.87
CA ARG A 99 6.90 31.37 5.98
C ARG A 99 6.35 30.41 7.05
N VAL A 100 5.55 29.43 6.63
CA VAL A 100 5.06 28.37 7.51
C VAL A 100 6.11 27.25 7.54
N PRO A 101 6.61 26.85 8.72
CA PRO A 101 7.53 25.73 8.85
C PRO A 101 6.77 24.43 8.57
N MET A 102 6.79 24.00 7.32
CA MET A 102 6.12 22.79 6.85
C MET A 102 7.03 22.03 5.90
N ILE A 103 7.01 20.71 6.00
CA ILE A 103 7.74 19.79 5.13
C ILE A 103 6.73 18.83 4.51
N THR A 104 6.80 18.67 3.19
CA THR A 104 6.07 17.62 2.48
C THR A 104 6.98 16.41 2.22
N GLN A 105 6.45 15.21 2.40
CA GLN A 105 7.11 13.96 2.02
C GLN A 105 6.13 13.10 1.23
N SER A 106 6.63 12.41 0.21
CA SER A 106 5.85 11.47 -0.59
C SER A 106 6.65 10.20 -0.87
N ALA A 107 5.93 9.10 -1.00
CA ALA A 107 6.44 7.81 -1.47
C ALA A 107 5.38 7.22 -2.41
N GLY A 108 5.56 7.43 -3.71
CA GLY A 108 4.57 7.04 -4.70
C GLY A 108 3.22 7.73 -4.52
N GLY A 109 2.19 6.94 -4.18
CA GLY A 109 0.83 7.45 -3.95
C GLY A 109 0.55 7.91 -2.52
N MET A 110 1.50 7.71 -1.59
CA MET A 110 1.37 8.15 -0.20
C MET A 110 2.09 9.47 -0.01
N PHE A 111 1.53 10.35 0.82
CA PHE A 111 2.19 11.58 1.24
C PHE A 111 1.84 11.94 2.68
N GLY A 112 2.69 12.77 3.27
CA GLY A 112 2.52 13.32 4.60
C GLY A 112 2.99 14.77 4.65
N LEU A 113 2.40 15.53 5.56
CA LEU A 113 2.75 16.93 5.84
C LEU A 113 3.18 17.01 7.30
N PHE A 114 4.31 17.68 7.55
CA PHE A 114 4.86 17.83 8.89
C PHE A 114 5.09 19.31 9.17
N PHE A 115 4.49 19.85 10.22
CA PHE A 115 4.69 21.24 10.64
C PHE A 115 5.92 21.35 11.53
N THR A 116 7.09 21.38 10.90
CA THR A 116 8.38 21.47 11.56
C THR A 116 9.42 22.05 10.60
N LEU A 117 10.53 22.53 11.15
CA LEU A 117 11.70 23.00 10.39
C LEU A 117 12.65 21.85 10.00
N SER A 118 12.63 20.74 10.75
CA SER A 118 13.54 19.61 10.56
C SER A 118 12.85 18.44 9.89
N LYS A 119 13.48 17.88 8.86
CA LYS A 119 12.97 16.68 8.18
C LYS A 119 12.88 15.53 9.20
N PRO A 120 11.71 14.87 9.34
CA PRO A 120 11.62 13.66 10.16
C PRO A 120 12.63 12.63 9.63
N CYS A 121 13.43 12.03 10.51
CA CYS A 121 14.37 10.98 10.12
C CYS A 121 13.59 9.85 9.44
N GLY A 122 13.91 9.59 8.17
CA GLY A 122 13.29 8.55 7.34
C GLY A 122 14.11 7.27 7.31
#